data_AF-A0A7C7H7W2-F1
#
_entry.id   AF-A0A7C7H7W2-F1
#
_cell.length_a   1.000
_cell.length_b   1.000
_cell.length_c   1.000
_cell.angle_alpha   90.00
_cell.angle_beta   90.00
_cell.angle_gamma   90.00
#
_symmetry.space_group_name_H-M   'P 1'
#
loop_
_entity.id
_entity.type
_entity.pdbx_description
1 polymer ?
#
loop_
_entity_poly.entity_id
_entity_poly.type
_entity_poly.pdbx_seq_one_letter_code
_entity_poly.pdbx_strand_id
1 'polypeptide(L)'
;MRLDKCLRRIYFQPNPKHTGRPGLYRGGRSSILECEMVRVCFVCLGNICRSPTAESIMQSLIHGVHLDDQIEVDSAGTGAYHVGSPPDRRAKETSEARGVQLNNLARQFTAEDFSRFDYVIAMDSNNRQDLLRLAPNSSTEAKVHLLR
;
A
#
# COMPACT_ATOMS: atom_id res chain seq x y z
N MET A 1 5.81 4.46 13.15
CA MET A 1 6.74 3.54 13.86
C MET A 1 7.25 2.35 13.04
N ARG A 2 6.47 1.73 12.12
CA ARG A 2 7.01 0.72 11.17
C ARG A 2 7.63 1.35 9.91
N LEU A 3 6.95 2.34 9.31
CA LEU A 3 7.46 3.14 8.18
C LEU A 3 8.79 3.85 8.49
N ASP A 4 8.94 4.43 9.69
CA ASP A 4 10.15 5.17 10.09
C ASP A 4 11.41 4.31 10.14
N LYS A 5 11.29 3.00 10.44
CA LYS A 5 12.43 2.10 10.52
C LYS A 5 12.93 1.68 9.14
N CYS A 6 12.02 1.51 8.18
CA CYS A 6 12.38 1.24 6.79
C CYS A 6 13.01 2.47 6.12
N LEU A 7 12.39 3.64 6.29
CA LEU A 7 12.86 4.89 5.69
C LEU A 7 14.23 5.35 6.25
N ARG A 8 14.51 5.12 7.54
CA ARG A 8 15.83 5.46 8.13
C ARG A 8 17.01 4.68 7.53
N ARG A 9 16.76 3.52 6.91
CA ARG A 9 17.82 2.73 6.24
C ARG A 9 18.17 3.25 4.85
N ILE A 10 17.24 3.94 4.19
CA ILE A 10 17.40 4.48 2.83
C ILE A 10 18.27 5.75 2.82
N TYR A 11 18.20 6.58 3.86
CA TYR A 11 18.89 7.88 3.92
C TYR A 11 20.27 7.87 4.61
N PHE A 12 20.73 6.73 5.15
CA PHE A 12 22.02 6.63 5.85
C PHE A 12 22.84 5.43 5.34
N GLN A 13 23.29 5.49 4.09
CA GLN A 13 24.40 4.67 3.61
C GLN A 13 25.70 5.47 3.86
N PRO A 14 26.64 5.00 4.71
CA PRO A 14 27.94 5.66 4.85
C PRO A 14 28.73 5.56 3.54
N ASN A 15 29.24 6.70 3.09
CA ASN A 15 30.03 6.88 1.87
C ASN A 15 31.32 6.02 1.92
N PRO A 16 31.63 5.19 0.90
CA PRO A 16 32.72 4.20 0.96
C PRO A 16 34.15 4.78 0.79
N LYS A 17 34.41 6.04 1.11
CA LYS A 17 35.69 6.72 0.81
C LYS A 17 36.60 7.05 2.00
N HIS A 18 36.53 6.32 3.11
CA HIS A 18 37.57 6.43 4.14
C HIS A 18 38.14 5.06 4.55
N THR A 19 39.42 4.89 4.19
CA THR A 19 40.31 3.81 4.62
C THR A 19 40.76 4.04 6.07
N GLY A 20 40.37 3.15 6.98
CA GLY A 20 40.79 3.15 8.38
C GLY A 20 40.48 1.82 9.06
N ARG A 21 41.44 1.31 9.84
CA ARG A 21 41.56 -0.06 10.39
C ARG A 21 40.39 -0.53 11.30
N PRO A 22 40.21 -1.86 11.48
CA PRO A 22 38.97 -2.45 11.97
C PRO A 22 38.85 -2.44 13.52
N GLY A 23 37.82 -1.76 14.02
CA GLY A 23 37.35 -1.87 15.40
C GLY A 23 36.31 -2.99 15.52
N LEU A 24 36.70 -4.06 16.22
CA LEU A 24 35.94 -5.27 16.50
C LEU A 24 34.65 -4.95 17.31
N TYR A 25 33.48 -4.88 16.67
CA TYR A 25 32.20 -4.94 17.41
C TYR A 25 31.89 -6.40 17.74
N ARG A 26 32.20 -6.79 18.99
CA ARG A 26 31.79 -8.05 19.59
C ARG A 26 30.27 -8.15 19.63
N GLY A 27 29.77 -9.30 19.20
CA GLY A 27 28.36 -9.52 18.93
C GLY A 27 27.43 -9.52 20.13
N GLY A 28 26.21 -9.04 19.90
CA GLY A 28 25.00 -9.54 20.52
C GLY A 28 24.11 -10.09 19.40
N ARG A 29 23.89 -11.41 19.38
CA ARG A 29 22.86 -12.04 18.53
C ARG A 29 21.50 -11.59 19.05
N SER A 30 20.74 -10.85 18.26
CA SER A 30 19.28 -10.88 18.37
C SER A 30 18.66 -10.50 17.03
N SER A 31 18.15 -11.55 16.37
CA SER A 31 17.18 -11.56 15.27
C SER A 31 17.42 -10.61 14.09
N ILE A 32 17.73 -11.21 12.94
CA ILE A 32 17.38 -10.71 11.62
C ILE A 32 15.96 -10.11 11.71
N LEU A 33 15.84 -8.78 11.68
CA LEU A 33 14.55 -8.15 11.47
C LEU A 33 14.28 -8.33 9.97
N GLU A 34 13.61 -9.42 9.62
CA GLU A 34 12.91 -9.51 8.34
C GLU A 34 12.01 -8.27 8.26
N CYS A 35 12.25 -7.42 7.27
CA CYS A 35 11.29 -6.39 6.91
C CYS A 35 10.09 -7.13 6.32
N GLU A 36 9.13 -7.48 7.17
CA GLU A 36 7.83 -8.00 6.77
C GLU A 36 7.22 -7.06 5.71
N MET A 37 6.73 -7.66 4.62
CA MET A 37 6.10 -6.96 3.50
C MET A 37 4.92 -6.12 4.00
N VAL A 38 4.93 -4.84 3.67
CA VAL A 38 3.85 -3.91 4.01
C VAL A 38 2.75 -4.00 2.97
N ARG A 39 1.51 -4.25 3.40
CA ARG A 39 0.37 -4.41 2.50
C ARG A 39 -0.59 -3.24 2.59
N VAL A 40 -0.87 -2.59 1.46
CA VAL A 40 -1.74 -1.41 1.37
C VAL A 40 -2.91 -1.68 0.42
N CYS A 41 -4.15 -1.43 0.87
CA CYS A 41 -5.33 -1.51 0.02
C CYS A 41 -5.97 -0.13 -0.15
N PHE A 42 -6.14 0.31 -1.39
CA PHE A 42 -6.88 1.53 -1.72
C PHE A 42 -8.37 1.21 -1.92
N VAL A 43 -9.26 1.97 -1.28
CA VAL A 43 -10.69 1.64 -1.28
C VAL A 43 -11.55 2.83 -1.69
N CYS A 44 -12.34 2.65 -2.74
CA CYS A 44 -13.38 3.59 -3.14
C CYS A 44 -14.77 2.93 -3.10
N LEU A 45 -15.81 3.57 -3.66
CA LEU A 45 -17.14 2.96 -3.68
C LEU A 45 -17.21 1.72 -4.59
N GLY A 46 -16.82 1.86 -5.87
CA GLY A 46 -17.11 0.88 -6.91
C GLY A 46 -15.89 0.15 -7.49
N ASN A 47 -14.68 0.47 -7.05
CA ASN A 47 -13.42 -0.10 -7.53
C ASN A 47 -13.20 -0.07 -9.06
N ILE A 48 -13.72 0.94 -9.75
CA ILE A 48 -13.53 1.10 -11.21
C ILE A 48 -12.85 2.41 -11.60
N CYS A 49 -12.65 3.35 -10.69
CA CYS A 49 -12.10 4.68 -11.02
C CYS A 49 -10.99 5.07 -10.05
N ARG A 50 -11.34 5.62 -8.89
CA ARG A 50 -10.36 6.20 -7.95
C ARG A 50 -9.38 5.18 -7.36
N SER A 51 -9.88 4.07 -6.82
CA SER A 51 -8.99 3.10 -6.16
C SER A 51 -8.08 2.30 -7.11
N PRO A 52 -8.52 1.84 -8.31
CA PRO A 52 -7.59 1.25 -9.29
C PRO A 52 -6.52 2.25 -9.75
N THR A 53 -6.88 3.52 -9.96
CA THR A 53 -5.89 4.55 -10.31
C THR A 53 -4.85 4.73 -9.21
N ALA A 54 -5.26 4.80 -7.94
CA ALA A 54 -4.34 4.94 -6.81
C ALA A 54 -3.38 3.75 -6.70
N GLU A 55 -3.89 2.53 -6.88
CA GLU A 55 -3.09 1.30 -6.88
C GLU A 55 -2.01 1.33 -7.97
N SER A 56 -2.39 1.58 -9.23
CA SER A 56 -1.43 1.56 -10.34
C SER A 56 -0.38 2.68 -10.24
N ILE A 57 -0.76 3.85 -9.72
CA ILE A 57 0.20 4.94 -9.43
C ILE A 57 1.17 4.51 -8.33
N MET A 58 0.66 3.96 -7.22
CA MET A 58 1.51 3.53 -6.11
C MET A 58 2.45 2.39 -6.54
N GLN A 59 1.96 1.42 -7.31
CA GLN A 59 2.77 0.35 -7.88
C GLN A 59 3.91 0.91 -8.75
N SER A 60 3.60 1.89 -9.61
CA SER A 60 4.62 2.54 -10.45
C SER A 60 5.68 3.26 -9.62
N LEU A 61 5.28 3.91 -8.53
CA LEU A 61 6.21 4.56 -7.60
C LEU A 61 7.09 3.54 -6.87
N ILE A 62 6.51 2.45 -6.37
CA ILE A 62 7.22 1.36 -5.69
C ILE A 62 8.30 0.75 -6.59
N HIS A 63 7.95 0.44 -7.84
CA HIS A 63 8.90 -0.02 -8.86
C HIS A 63 10.02 1.00 -9.10
N GLY A 64 9.68 2.28 -9.22
CA GLY A 64 10.65 3.35 -9.47
C GLY A 64 11.69 3.53 -8.37
N VAL A 65 11.41 3.05 -7.14
CA VAL A 65 12.34 3.09 -6.00
C VAL A 65 12.79 1.71 -5.52
N HIS A 66 12.52 0.65 -6.29
CA HIS A 66 12.90 -0.73 -5.99
C HIS A 66 12.44 -1.24 -4.62
N LEU A 67 11.17 -0.99 -4.28
CA LEU A 67 10.56 -1.45 -3.02
C LEU A 67 9.58 -2.62 -3.22
N ASP A 68 9.63 -3.30 -4.37
CA ASP A 68 8.71 -4.38 -4.74
C ASP A 68 8.70 -5.54 -3.75
N ASP A 69 9.87 -5.89 -3.20
CA ASP A 69 10.00 -6.97 -2.22
C ASP A 69 9.56 -6.55 -0.81
N GLN A 70 9.13 -5.29 -0.64
CA GLN A 70 8.83 -4.69 0.67
C GLN A 70 7.41 -4.13 0.75
N ILE A 71 6.78 -3.78 -0.37
CA ILE A 71 5.45 -3.17 -0.40
C ILE A 71 4.59 -3.83 -1.47
N GLU A 72 3.46 -4.36 -1.04
CA GLU A 72 2.41 -4.89 -1.92
C GLU A 72 1.19 -3.96 -1.85
N VAL A 73 0.61 -3.66 -3.01
CA VAL A 73 -0.58 -2.81 -3.13
C VAL A 73 -1.71 -3.54 -3.84
N ASP A 74 -2.94 -3.23 -3.44
CA ASP A 74 -4.17 -3.74 -4.04
C ASP A 74 -5.25 -2.64 -3.99
N SER A 75 -6.36 -2.84 -4.68
CA SER A 75 -7.54 -1.99 -4.56
C SER A 75 -8.85 -2.75 -4.45
N ALA A 76 -9.84 -2.10 -3.84
CA ALA A 76 -11.17 -2.66 -3.65
C ALA A 76 -12.27 -1.58 -3.62
N GLY A 77 -13.52 -2.04 -3.53
CA GLY A 77 -14.73 -1.23 -3.44
C GLY A 77 -15.51 -1.52 -2.16
N THR A 78 -16.14 -0.52 -1.53
CA THR A 78 -17.08 -0.78 -0.42
C THR A 78 -18.37 -1.42 -0.92
N GLY A 79 -18.79 -1.10 -2.15
CA GLY A 79 -19.92 -1.71 -2.83
C GLY A 79 -19.52 -2.87 -3.75
N ALA A 80 -20.49 -3.72 -4.08
CA ALA A 80 -20.32 -4.87 -4.97
C ALA A 80 -20.77 -4.63 -6.42
N TYR A 81 -21.20 -3.41 -6.76
CA TYR A 81 -21.88 -3.09 -8.02
C TYR A 81 -21.11 -3.45 -9.30
N HIS A 82 -19.78 -3.51 -9.21
CA HIS A 82 -18.91 -3.70 -10.36
C HIS A 82 -17.97 -4.90 -10.23
N VAL A 83 -18.20 -5.81 -9.28
CA VAL A 83 -17.30 -6.98 -9.11
C VAL A 83 -17.09 -7.71 -10.46
N GLY A 84 -15.83 -7.97 -10.81
CA GLY A 84 -15.42 -8.57 -12.07
C GLY A 84 -15.35 -7.61 -13.28
N SER A 85 -15.77 -6.35 -13.12
CA SER A 85 -15.71 -5.35 -14.19
C SER A 85 -14.30 -4.78 -14.34
N PRO A 86 -13.88 -4.41 -15.56
CA PRO A 86 -12.65 -3.64 -15.74
C PRO A 86 -12.82 -2.21 -15.21
N PRO A 87 -11.71 -1.44 -15.10
CA PRO A 87 -11.77 -0.03 -14.75
C PRO A 87 -12.62 0.77 -15.76
N ASP A 88 -13.27 1.83 -15.28
CA ASP A 88 -14.06 2.76 -16.08
C ASP A 88 -13.20 3.30 -17.22
N ARG A 89 -13.77 3.31 -18.43
CA ARG A 89 -13.06 3.73 -19.65
C ARG A 89 -12.39 5.10 -19.49
N ARG A 90 -13.05 6.07 -18.86
CA ARG A 90 -12.49 7.43 -18.69
C ARG A 90 -11.31 7.43 -17.74
N ALA A 91 -11.38 6.63 -16.67
CA ALA A 91 -10.27 6.46 -15.73
C ALA A 91 -9.06 5.81 -16.43
N LYS A 92 -9.32 4.78 -17.25
CA LYS A 92 -8.30 4.13 -18.07
C LYS A 92 -7.63 5.11 -19.03
N GLU A 93 -8.40 5.82 -19.86
CA GLU A 93 -7.88 6.81 -20.81
C GLU A 93 -7.06 7.91 -20.11
N THR A 94 -7.54 8.38 -18.96
CA THR A 94 -6.89 9.42 -18.16
C THR A 94 -5.55 8.94 -17.57
N SER A 95 -5.49 7.69 -17.11
CA SER A 95 -4.26 7.08 -16.57
C SER A 95 -3.26 6.77 -17.69
N GLU A 96 -3.74 6.22 -18.82
CA GLU A 96 -2.89 5.88 -19.98
C GLU A 96 -2.23 7.12 -20.59
N ALA A 97 -2.95 8.24 -20.65
CA ALA A 97 -2.39 9.52 -21.06
C ALA A 97 -1.23 10.01 -20.17
N ARG A 98 -1.08 9.44 -18.97
CA ARG A 98 0.02 9.70 -18.03
C ARG A 98 1.01 8.53 -17.92
N GLY A 99 0.92 7.54 -18.81
CA GLY A 99 1.79 6.37 -18.81
C GLY A 99 1.46 5.32 -17.73
N VAL A 100 0.26 5.37 -17.13
CA VAL A 100 -0.17 4.41 -16.10
C VAL A 100 -1.25 3.50 -16.66
N GLN A 101 -1.02 2.18 -16.64
CA GLN A 101 -2.00 1.20 -17.09
C GLN A 101 -2.91 0.75 -15.94
N LEU A 102 -4.21 0.64 -16.18
CA LEU A 102 -5.18 0.10 -15.22
C LEU A 102 -5.71 -1.25 -15.74
N ASN A 103 -5.22 -2.34 -15.15
CA ASN A 103 -5.53 -3.71 -15.62
C ASN A 103 -6.35 -4.53 -14.61
N ASN A 104 -6.62 -3.99 -13.43
CA ASN A 104 -7.25 -4.74 -12.33
C ASN A 104 -8.76 -4.85 -12.51
N LEU A 105 -9.31 -6.01 -12.16
CA LEU A 105 -10.75 -6.21 -12.11
C LEU A 105 -11.30 -5.78 -10.76
N ALA A 106 -12.45 -5.11 -10.80
CA ALA A 106 -13.10 -4.62 -9.61
C ALA A 106 -13.47 -5.77 -8.67
N ARG A 107 -13.26 -5.57 -7.37
CA ARG A 107 -13.65 -6.48 -6.29
C ARG A 107 -14.22 -5.71 -5.11
N GLN A 108 -15.00 -6.40 -4.28
CA GLN A 108 -15.50 -5.83 -3.03
C GLN A 108 -14.46 -6.03 -1.92
N PHE A 109 -14.33 -5.03 -1.04
CA PHE A 109 -13.59 -5.13 0.20
C PHE A 109 -14.45 -5.88 1.23
N THR A 110 -13.90 -6.91 1.86
CA THR A 110 -14.62 -7.71 2.87
C THR A 110 -13.97 -7.62 4.25
N ALA A 111 -14.63 -8.15 5.29
CA ALA A 111 -14.06 -8.13 6.63
C ALA A 111 -12.75 -8.95 6.72
N GLU A 112 -12.63 -10.01 5.91
CA GLU A 112 -11.44 -10.85 5.82
C GLU A 112 -10.23 -10.09 5.28
N ASP A 113 -10.44 -9.06 4.44
CA ASP A 113 -9.35 -8.24 3.92
C ASP A 113 -8.61 -7.49 5.03
N PHE A 114 -9.24 -7.19 6.16
CA PHE A 114 -8.54 -6.59 7.31
C PHE A 114 -7.44 -7.49 7.88
N SER A 115 -7.48 -8.80 7.65
CA SER A 115 -6.40 -9.71 8.02
C SER A 115 -5.22 -9.66 7.04
N ARG A 116 -5.47 -9.25 5.79
CA ARG A 116 -4.48 -9.22 4.70
C ARG A 116 -3.68 -7.93 4.66
N PHE A 117 -4.29 -6.80 4.99
CA PHE A 117 -3.68 -5.48 4.83
C PHE A 117 -3.23 -4.85 6.15
N ASP A 118 -2.11 -4.14 6.11
CA ASP A 118 -1.65 -3.28 7.20
C ASP A 118 -2.32 -1.91 7.15
N TYR A 119 -2.54 -1.39 5.95
CA TYR A 119 -3.14 -0.08 5.71
C TYR A 119 -4.32 -0.20 4.74
N VAL A 120 -5.47 0.36 5.15
CA VAL A 120 -6.67 0.48 4.31
C VAL A 120 -6.93 1.95 4.06
N ILE A 121 -6.73 2.40 2.82
CA ILE A 121 -6.75 3.80 2.44
C ILE A 121 -8.07 4.15 1.74
N ALA A 122 -8.97 4.78 2.47
CA ALA A 122 -10.25 5.27 1.97
C ALA A 122 -10.06 6.50 1.06
N MET A 123 -10.70 6.51 -0.11
CA MET A 123 -10.62 7.62 -1.07
C MET A 123 -11.45 8.84 -0.67
N ASP A 124 -12.49 8.66 0.15
CA ASP A 124 -13.32 9.73 0.68
C ASP A 124 -13.89 9.38 2.06
N SER A 125 -14.55 10.35 2.69
CA SER A 125 -15.14 10.21 4.02
C SER A 125 -16.26 9.16 4.08
N ASN A 126 -17.01 8.95 3.00
CA ASN A 126 -18.07 7.97 2.95
C ASN A 126 -17.48 6.57 2.89
N ASN A 127 -16.46 6.36 2.06
CA ASN A 127 -15.71 5.10 1.99
C ASN A 127 -15.08 4.77 3.35
N ARG A 128 -14.55 5.78 4.06
CA ARG A 128 -14.05 5.59 5.43
C ARG A 128 -15.15 5.15 6.38
N GLN A 129 -16.32 5.78 6.34
CA GLN A 129 -17.45 5.38 7.21
C GLN A 129 -17.94 3.95 6.90
N ASP A 130 -18.02 3.57 5.63
CA ASP A 130 -18.36 2.21 5.21
C ASP A 130 -17.36 1.19 5.76
N LEU A 131 -16.06 1.47 5.62
CA LEU A 131 -15.01 0.61 6.13
C LEU A 131 -15.02 0.48 7.65
N LEU A 132 -15.29 1.57 8.37
CA LEU A 132 -15.40 1.53 9.83
C LEU A 132 -16.61 0.72 10.29
N ARG A 133 -17.73 0.76 9.55
CA ARG A 133 -18.89 -0.12 9.83
C ARG A 133 -18.60 -1.59 9.57
N LEU A 134 -17.71 -1.88 8.62
CA LEU A 134 -17.31 -3.24 8.26
C LEU A 134 -16.23 -3.81 9.20
N ALA A 135 -15.45 -2.94 9.86
CA ALA A 135 -14.36 -3.34 10.73
C ALA A 135 -14.88 -4.13 11.94
N PRO A 136 -14.40 -5.37 12.18
CA PRO A 136 -14.92 -6.22 13.27
C PRO A 136 -14.51 -5.75 14.67
N ASN A 137 -13.47 -4.92 14.80
CA ASN A 137 -12.97 -4.42 16.08
C ASN A 137 -12.08 -3.17 15.93
N SER A 138 -11.76 -2.54 17.05
CA SER A 138 -10.93 -1.33 17.11
C SER A 138 -9.51 -1.50 16.53
N SER A 139 -8.94 -2.71 16.56
CA SER A 139 -7.64 -3.00 15.95
C SER A 139 -7.72 -2.89 14.41
N THR A 140 -8.81 -3.39 13.82
CA THR A 140 -9.04 -3.25 12.37
C THR A 140 -9.44 -1.82 11.97
N GLU A 141 -10.20 -1.11 12.81
CA GLU A 141 -10.51 0.31 12.59
C GLU A 141 -9.25 1.17 12.55
N ALA A 142 -8.26 0.86 13.39
CA ALA A 142 -6.99 1.59 13.45
C ALA A 142 -6.17 1.49 12.15
N LYS A 143 -6.45 0.49 11.29
CA LYS A 143 -5.84 0.35 9.96
C LYS A 143 -6.46 1.24 8.90
N VAL A 144 -7.63 1.84 9.18
CA VAL A 144 -8.39 2.64 8.21
C VAL A 144 -7.94 4.09 8.24
N HIS A 145 -7.38 4.55 7.12
CA HIS A 145 -6.91 5.92 6.94
C HIS A 145 -7.64 6.59 5.78
N LEU A 146 -7.81 7.91 5.85
CA LEU A 146 -8.35 8.72 4.75
C LEU A 146 -7.18 9.20 3.90
N LEU A 147 -7.27 9.07 2.58
CA LEU A 147 -6.34 9.72 1.65
C LEU A 147 -6.49 11.24 1.77
N ARG A 148 -5.41 11.93 2.11
CA ARG A 148 -5.37 13.39 2.33
C ARG A 148 -4.33 14.04 1.44
#